data_AF-A0A160PA43-F1
#
_entry.id   AF-A0A160PA43-F1
#
_cell.length_a   1.000
_cell.length_b   1.000
_cell.length_c   1.000
_cell.angle_alpha   90.00
_cell.angle_beta   90.00
_cell.angle_gamma   90.00
#
_symmetry.space_group_name_H-M   'P 1'
#
loop_
_entity.id
_entity.type
_entity.pdbx_description
1 polymer ?
#
loop_
_entity_poly.entity_id
_entity_poly.type
_entity_poly.pdbx_seq_one_letter_code
_entity_poly.pdbx_strand_id
1 'polypeptide(L)'
;MSNGLIMHLSGPFQSYGGPAQTNLRPTYRQPTRSALTGMIACCLGRERDADNTDLAQLSYTIRVDRPGTILADFHTVGGNHDSVFGLTTAEGKTRDAPIVSTRYYLNDAAFTLAVTGPTPILDLTAQALTHPVWAPYLGRRSCPPDTPSSSPAATTPSKTSTTSPSTAPPPTAPAPSPTSTTAPPPPPPPAAASSTTSPSPATTGHGPRGPSGNSSAPSPHPTAASEPPG
;
A
#
# COMPACT_ATOMS: atom_id res chain seq x y z
N MET A 1 35.50 -21.35 -2.64
CA MET A 1 34.69 -20.61 -3.64
C MET A 1 33.34 -20.33 -2.99
N SER A 2 32.84 -19.10 -3.05
CA SER A 2 31.52 -18.76 -2.51
C SER A 2 30.44 -19.16 -3.52
N ASN A 3 29.57 -20.10 -3.15
CA ASN A 3 28.39 -20.43 -3.94
C ASN A 3 27.32 -19.34 -3.77
N GLY A 4 26.45 -19.18 -4.77
CA GLY A 4 25.37 -18.21 -4.73
C GLY A 4 24.28 -18.49 -5.76
N LEU A 5 23.12 -17.89 -5.54
CA LEU A 5 21.97 -17.94 -6.45
C LEU A 5 21.60 -16.54 -6.90
N ILE A 6 21.07 -16.44 -8.12
CA ILE A 6 20.52 -15.20 -8.67
C ILE A 6 19.01 -15.24 -8.61
N MET A 7 18.40 -14.15 -8.16
CA MET A 7 16.95 -13.96 -8.09
C MET A 7 16.57 -12.66 -8.78
N HIS A 8 15.45 -12.66 -9.50
CA HIS A 8 14.86 -11.47 -10.09
C HIS A 8 13.55 -11.12 -9.39
N LEU A 9 13.41 -9.85 -8.99
CA LEU A 9 12.19 -9.31 -8.39
C LEU A 9 11.62 -8.23 -9.31
N SER A 10 10.65 -8.62 -10.11
CA SER A 10 9.88 -7.74 -11.00
C SER A 10 8.38 -8.04 -10.85
N GLY A 11 7.59 -6.98 -10.90
CA GLY A 11 6.13 -7.00 -10.77
C GLY A 11 5.59 -5.61 -11.08
N PRO A 12 4.30 -5.47 -11.43
CA PRO A 12 3.69 -4.16 -11.66
C PRO A 12 3.79 -3.28 -10.41
N PHE A 13 3.59 -3.89 -9.24
CA PHE A 13 3.69 -3.23 -7.94
C PHE A 13 4.53 -4.06 -6.97
N GLN A 14 5.26 -3.38 -6.09
CA GLN A 14 6.04 -3.97 -5.00
C GLN A 14 5.89 -3.11 -3.74
N SER A 15 6.11 -3.67 -2.53
CA SER A 15 6.04 -2.88 -1.29
C SER A 15 6.94 -3.46 -0.20
N TYR A 16 8.06 -2.81 0.08
CA TYR A 16 9.05 -3.20 1.08
C TYR A 16 8.94 -2.34 2.33
N GLY A 17 8.18 -2.81 3.32
CA GLY A 17 7.79 -2.02 4.48
C GLY A 17 8.95 -1.44 5.30
N GLY A 18 8.73 -0.24 5.83
CA GLY A 18 9.58 0.40 6.84
C GLY A 18 8.81 0.74 8.12
N PRO A 19 9.41 1.51 9.03
CA PRO A 19 8.72 2.01 10.22
C PRO A 19 7.41 2.69 9.86
N ALA A 20 6.30 2.12 10.31
CA ALA A 20 4.96 2.58 9.99
C ALA A 20 4.40 3.41 11.15
N GLN A 21 3.63 4.44 10.82
CA GLN A 21 2.80 5.17 11.77
C GLN A 21 1.34 4.71 11.64
N THR A 22 0.47 5.19 12.52
CA THR A 22 -0.96 4.94 12.44
C THR A 22 -1.47 5.34 11.05
N ASN A 23 -2.17 4.42 10.38
CA ASN A 23 -2.73 4.56 9.02
C ASN A 23 -1.75 4.83 7.86
N LEU A 24 -0.47 5.09 8.11
CA LEU A 24 0.55 5.22 7.08
C LEU A 24 1.33 3.91 6.94
N ARG A 25 1.52 3.42 5.72
CA ARG A 25 2.35 2.24 5.45
C ARG A 25 3.38 2.57 4.38
N PRO A 26 4.58 3.05 4.76
CA PRO A 26 5.62 3.42 3.80
C PRO A 26 6.24 2.20 3.13
N THR A 27 6.94 2.43 2.02
CA THR A 27 7.80 1.46 1.35
C THR A 27 9.20 2.07 1.17
N TYR A 28 10.22 1.25 1.33
CA TYR A 28 11.56 1.56 0.85
C TYR A 28 11.64 1.46 -0.67
N ARG A 29 12.70 2.04 -1.23
CA ARG A 29 12.99 2.04 -2.69
C ARG A 29 13.66 0.76 -3.19
N GLN A 30 13.97 -0.16 -2.28
CA GLN A 30 14.65 -1.41 -2.57
C GLN A 30 14.12 -2.51 -1.63
N PRO A 31 14.26 -3.79 -2.00
CA PRO A 31 13.92 -4.91 -1.13
C PRO A 31 14.64 -4.83 0.22
N THR A 32 13.87 -4.97 1.31
CA THR A 32 14.47 -5.09 2.64
C THR A 32 14.89 -6.53 2.91
N ARG A 33 15.91 -6.71 3.76
CA ARG A 33 16.35 -8.04 4.20
C ARG A 33 15.18 -8.87 4.77
N SER A 34 14.34 -8.27 5.59
CA SER A 34 13.17 -8.94 6.18
C SER A 34 12.14 -9.38 5.14
N ALA A 35 11.92 -8.58 4.09
CA ALA A 35 11.02 -8.96 3.00
C ALA A 35 11.57 -10.15 2.20
N LEU A 36 12.87 -10.17 1.94
CA LEU A 36 13.54 -11.29 1.24
C LEU A 36 13.51 -12.57 2.06
N THR A 37 13.88 -12.49 3.34
CA THR A 37 13.80 -13.63 4.27
C THR A 37 12.36 -14.14 4.39
N GLY A 38 11.37 -13.25 4.52
CA GLY A 38 9.95 -13.63 4.60
C GLY A 38 9.43 -14.29 3.32
N MET A 39 9.88 -13.83 2.15
CA MET A 39 9.56 -14.48 0.88
C MET A 39 10.12 -15.89 0.80
N ILE A 40 11.40 -16.08 1.16
CA ILE A 40 12.04 -17.41 1.16
C ILE A 40 11.35 -18.34 2.18
N ALA A 41 11.07 -17.85 3.40
CA ALA A 41 10.32 -18.60 4.40
C ALA A 41 8.92 -19.01 3.92
N CYS A 42 8.24 -18.12 3.16
CA CYS A 42 6.95 -18.41 2.54
C CYS A 42 7.06 -19.53 1.50
N CYS A 43 8.08 -19.48 0.64
CA CYS A 43 8.35 -20.55 -0.32
C CYS A 43 8.68 -21.89 0.36
N LEU A 44 9.35 -21.84 1.52
CA LEU A 44 9.64 -23.01 2.35
C LEU A 44 8.42 -23.55 3.13
N GLY A 45 7.29 -22.84 3.13
CA GLY A 45 6.10 -23.23 3.87
C GLY A 45 6.22 -23.04 5.39
N ARG A 46 7.05 -22.10 5.85
CA ARG A 46 7.26 -21.83 7.28
C ARG A 46 6.18 -20.96 7.88
N GLU A 47 5.55 -21.44 8.95
CA GLU A 47 4.56 -20.67 9.70
C GLU A 47 5.12 -19.36 10.27
N ARG A 48 4.23 -18.47 10.70
CA ARG A 48 4.59 -17.08 11.05
C ARG A 48 5.53 -16.97 12.27
N ASP A 49 5.46 -17.94 13.16
CA ASP A 49 6.24 -18.08 14.40
C ASP A 49 7.43 -19.03 14.25
N ALA A 50 7.63 -19.61 13.06
CA ALA A 50 8.75 -20.50 12.81
C ALA A 50 10.11 -19.79 12.95
N ASP A 51 11.10 -20.53 13.42
CA ASP A 51 12.47 -20.04 13.50
C ASP A 51 13.06 -19.84 12.08
N ASN A 52 13.65 -18.65 11.86
CA ASN A 52 14.30 -18.26 10.62
C ASN A 52 15.78 -17.89 10.82
N THR A 53 16.38 -18.34 11.93
CA THR A 53 17.78 -18.08 12.27
C THR A 53 18.75 -18.62 11.22
N ASP A 54 18.41 -19.73 10.57
CA ASP A 54 19.19 -20.30 9.47
C ASP A 54 19.22 -19.38 8.23
N LEU A 55 18.08 -18.75 7.88
CA LEU A 55 17.99 -17.77 6.79
C LEU A 55 18.76 -16.48 7.09
N ALA A 56 19.08 -16.21 8.36
CA ALA A 56 19.94 -15.08 8.73
C ALA A 56 21.40 -15.29 8.29
N GLN A 57 21.78 -16.49 7.87
CA GLN A 57 23.11 -16.78 7.30
C GLN A 57 23.21 -16.36 5.83
N LEU A 58 22.09 -16.02 5.19
CA LEU A 58 22.06 -15.50 3.82
C LEU A 58 22.42 -14.01 3.79
N SER A 59 23.22 -13.67 2.79
CA SER A 59 23.61 -12.30 2.41
C SER A 59 23.01 -11.95 1.06
N TYR A 60 22.56 -10.71 0.90
CA TYR A 60 21.88 -10.22 -0.29
C TYR A 60 22.63 -9.03 -0.87
N THR A 61 23.05 -9.14 -2.13
CA THR A 61 23.56 -8.01 -2.91
C THR A 61 22.53 -7.63 -3.95
N ILE A 62 22.08 -6.37 -3.96
CA ILE A 62 20.97 -5.92 -4.80
C ILE A 62 21.50 -5.00 -5.89
N ARG A 63 21.22 -5.35 -7.15
CA ARG A 63 21.33 -4.44 -8.29
C ARG A 63 19.95 -3.87 -8.61
N VAL A 64 19.85 -2.55 -8.67
CA VAL A 64 18.64 -1.87 -9.11
C VAL A 64 18.66 -1.81 -10.62
N ASP A 65 17.80 -2.60 -11.27
CA ASP A 65 17.66 -2.60 -12.73
C ASP A 65 16.74 -1.46 -13.18
N ARG A 66 15.60 -1.32 -12.49
CA ARG A 66 14.70 -0.17 -12.61
C ARG A 66 14.31 0.32 -11.22
N PRO A 67 14.54 1.61 -10.90
CA PRO A 67 14.24 2.16 -9.57
C PRO A 67 12.73 2.29 -9.29
N GLY A 68 11.90 2.32 -10.34
CA GLY A 68 10.46 2.52 -10.25
C GLY A 68 10.07 3.90 -9.71
N THR A 69 8.76 4.10 -9.55
CA THR A 69 8.17 5.31 -8.95
C THR A 69 7.38 4.96 -7.70
N ILE A 70 7.27 5.90 -6.76
CA ILE A 70 6.47 5.72 -5.56
C ILE A 70 5.02 6.06 -5.88
N LEU A 71 4.11 5.13 -5.61
CA LEU A 71 2.66 5.28 -5.74
C LEU A 71 2.04 5.28 -4.33
N ALA A 72 1.13 6.22 -4.07
CA ALA A 72 0.31 6.23 -2.86
C ALA A 72 -1.08 5.67 -3.17
N ASP A 73 -1.45 4.59 -2.48
CA ASP A 73 -2.76 3.95 -2.53
C ASP A 73 -3.63 4.38 -1.34
N PHE A 74 -4.80 4.94 -1.62
CA PHE A 74 -5.80 5.27 -0.61
C PHE A 74 -6.68 4.06 -0.35
N HIS A 75 -6.42 3.38 0.76
CA HIS A 75 -6.96 2.07 1.05
C HIS A 75 -7.94 2.12 2.22
N THR A 76 -9.23 2.01 1.92
CA THR A 76 -10.35 2.03 2.87
C THR A 76 -10.78 0.62 3.23
N VAL A 77 -10.95 0.35 4.53
CA VAL A 77 -11.48 -0.92 5.05
C VAL A 77 -12.73 -0.63 5.89
N GLY A 78 -13.77 -1.46 5.75
CA GLY A 78 -15.00 -1.35 6.54
C GLY A 78 -15.88 -0.17 6.14
N GLY A 79 -15.98 0.14 4.85
CA GLY A 79 -16.85 1.19 4.32
C GLY A 79 -18.34 0.83 4.26
N ASN A 80 -18.72 -0.39 4.64
CA ASN A 80 -20.12 -0.81 4.69
C ASN A 80 -20.66 -0.63 6.11
N HIS A 81 -21.80 0.06 6.24
CA HIS A 81 -22.53 0.28 7.49
C HIS A 81 -23.35 -0.95 7.92
N ASP A 82 -23.47 -1.98 7.08
CA ASP A 82 -24.13 -3.22 7.47
C ASP A 82 -23.32 -3.96 8.53
N SER A 83 -23.94 -4.15 9.70
CA SER A 83 -23.33 -4.72 10.91
C SER A 83 -22.78 -6.14 10.75
N VAL A 84 -23.10 -6.82 9.65
CA VAL A 84 -22.63 -8.18 9.32
C VAL A 84 -21.20 -8.18 8.78
N PHE A 85 -20.75 -7.09 8.15
CA PHE A 85 -19.41 -6.99 7.53
C PHE A 85 -18.58 -5.81 8.09
N GLY A 86 -19.04 -5.20 9.17
CA GLY A 86 -18.37 -4.08 9.83
C GLY A 86 -17.10 -4.49 10.56
N LEU A 87 -16.20 -3.53 10.78
CA LEU A 87 -14.98 -3.74 11.56
C LEU A 87 -15.34 -3.84 13.05
N THR A 88 -14.94 -4.92 13.72
CA THR A 88 -15.12 -5.07 15.17
C THR A 88 -13.99 -4.37 15.94
N THR A 89 -14.33 -3.62 16.97
CA THR A 89 -13.36 -3.03 17.90
C THR A 89 -12.85 -4.07 18.90
N ALA A 90 -11.81 -3.72 19.67
CA ALA A 90 -11.30 -4.60 20.73
C ALA A 90 -12.38 -4.91 21.80
N GLU A 91 -13.35 -4.02 21.98
CA GLU A 91 -14.49 -4.18 22.89
C GLU A 91 -15.65 -4.98 22.29
N GLY A 92 -15.48 -5.58 21.10
CA GLY A 92 -16.51 -6.39 20.45
C GLY A 92 -17.63 -5.60 19.78
N LYS A 93 -17.54 -4.26 19.73
CA LYS A 93 -18.55 -3.40 19.10
C LYS A 93 -18.24 -3.22 17.61
N THR A 94 -19.28 -3.09 16.80
CA THR A 94 -19.10 -2.69 15.40
C THR A 94 -18.67 -1.23 15.35
N ARG A 95 -17.63 -0.95 14.57
CA ARG A 95 -17.11 0.39 14.35
C ARG A 95 -17.97 1.10 13.30
N ASP A 96 -18.44 2.30 13.63
CA ASP A 96 -19.33 3.08 12.75
C ASP A 96 -18.61 3.77 11.58
N ALA A 97 -17.29 3.94 11.68
CA ALA A 97 -16.50 4.67 10.69
C ALA A 97 -15.43 3.77 10.03
N PRO A 98 -15.24 3.89 8.71
CA PRO A 98 -14.22 3.14 8.00
C PRO A 98 -12.81 3.52 8.47
N ILE A 99 -11.89 2.57 8.34
CA ILE A 99 -10.47 2.84 8.55
C ILE A 99 -9.86 3.14 7.19
N VAL A 100 -9.36 4.36 7.04
CA VAL A 100 -8.61 4.79 5.86
C VAL A 100 -7.12 4.69 6.16
N SER A 101 -6.38 4.03 5.28
CA SER A 101 -4.93 3.92 5.33
C SER A 101 -4.30 4.36 4.02
N THR A 102 -3.15 5.02 4.07
CA THR A 102 -2.34 5.33 2.88
C THR A 102 -1.20 4.33 2.80
N ARG A 103 -1.17 3.55 1.72
CA ARG A 103 -0.20 2.48 1.50
C ARG A 103 0.69 2.85 0.33
N TYR A 104 1.99 2.90 0.56
CA TYR A 104 2.94 3.20 -0.51
C TYR A 104 3.42 1.92 -1.19
N TYR A 105 3.53 1.99 -2.51
CA TYR A 105 4.04 0.95 -3.38
C TYR A 105 5.14 1.51 -4.29
N LEU A 106 6.03 0.64 -4.73
CA LEU A 106 6.89 0.87 -5.88
C LEU A 106 6.17 0.36 -7.13
N ASN A 107 6.04 1.24 -8.12
CA ASN A 107 5.47 0.94 -9.43
C ASN A 107 6.59 0.76 -10.46
N ASP A 108 6.51 -0.29 -11.29
CA ASP A 108 7.47 -0.65 -12.33
C ASP A 108 8.95 -0.63 -11.84
N ALA A 109 9.16 -1.19 -10.66
CA ALA A 109 10.51 -1.45 -10.15
C ALA A 109 10.98 -2.85 -10.56
N ALA A 110 12.28 -3.00 -10.76
CA ALA A 110 12.91 -4.29 -11.02
C ALA A 110 14.28 -4.38 -10.34
N PHE A 111 14.53 -5.51 -9.72
CA PHE A 111 15.76 -5.78 -8.98
C PHE A 111 16.34 -7.14 -9.36
N THR A 112 17.67 -7.21 -9.44
CA THR A 112 18.42 -8.46 -9.54
C THR A 112 19.22 -8.64 -8.27
N LEU A 113 19.08 -9.79 -7.62
CA LEU A 113 19.73 -10.08 -6.35
C LEU A 113 20.71 -11.23 -6.53
N ALA A 114 21.92 -11.04 -6.01
CA ALA A 114 22.83 -12.14 -5.73
C ALA A 114 22.69 -12.53 -4.26
N VAL A 115 22.26 -13.77 -4.01
CA VAL A 115 22.13 -14.33 -2.67
C VAL A 115 23.28 -15.28 -2.43
N THR A 116 24.02 -15.07 -1.35
CA THR A 116 25.20 -15.85 -0.97
C THR A 116 25.05 -16.37 0.46
N GLY A 117 25.67 -17.50 0.76
CA GLY A 117 25.56 -18.13 2.07
C GLY A 117 26.10 -19.56 2.06
N PRO A 118 25.85 -20.32 3.13
CA PRO A 118 26.20 -21.75 3.19
C PRO A 118 25.44 -22.56 2.14
N THR A 119 26.15 -23.47 1.47
CA THR A 119 25.59 -24.32 0.40
C THR A 119 24.29 -25.04 0.80
N PRO A 120 24.17 -25.68 1.99
CA PRO A 120 22.93 -26.37 2.35
C PRO A 120 21.69 -25.46 2.37
N ILE A 121 21.84 -24.22 2.85
CA ILE A 121 20.75 -23.24 2.91
C ILE A 121 20.47 -22.67 1.51
N LEU A 122 21.50 -22.46 0.69
CA LEU A 122 21.33 -21.99 -0.69
C LEU A 122 20.59 -23.01 -1.55
N ASP A 123 20.93 -24.30 -1.45
CA ASP A 123 20.27 -25.37 -2.21
C ASP A 123 18.80 -25.50 -1.80
N LEU A 124 18.53 -25.46 -0.50
CA LEU A 124 17.17 -25.44 0.06
C LEU A 124 16.38 -24.21 -0.41
N THR A 125 17.02 -23.04 -0.46
CA THR A 125 16.41 -21.80 -0.97
C THR A 125 16.10 -21.92 -2.46
N ALA A 126 17.03 -22.44 -3.26
CA ALA A 126 16.84 -22.61 -4.70
C ALA A 126 15.69 -23.58 -5.02
N GLN A 127 15.61 -24.69 -4.28
CA GLN A 127 14.50 -25.64 -4.40
C GLN A 127 13.16 -25.00 -4.04
N ALA A 128 13.09 -24.30 -2.91
CA ALA A 128 11.86 -23.66 -2.44
C ALA A 128 11.35 -22.58 -3.41
N LEU A 129 12.25 -21.79 -4.00
CA LEU A 129 11.87 -20.77 -4.99
C LEU A 129 11.33 -21.38 -6.28
N THR A 130 11.76 -22.59 -6.61
CA THR A 130 11.32 -23.34 -7.81
C THR A 130 10.01 -24.09 -7.56
N HIS A 131 9.83 -24.62 -6.35
CA HIS A 131 8.65 -25.35 -5.92
C HIS A 131 8.10 -24.77 -4.62
N PRO A 132 7.49 -23.57 -4.68
CA PRO A 132 7.04 -22.87 -3.48
C PRO A 132 5.83 -23.56 -2.86
N VAL A 133 5.87 -23.78 -1.55
CA VAL A 133 4.74 -24.31 -0.77
C VAL A 133 3.58 -23.29 -0.74
N TRP A 134 3.89 -22.01 -0.57
CA TRP A 134 2.92 -20.92 -0.68
C TRP A 134 3.35 -19.91 -1.75
N ALA A 135 2.35 -19.30 -2.40
CA ALA A 135 2.58 -18.33 -3.47
C ALA A 135 3.46 -17.15 -3.00
N PRO A 136 4.64 -16.92 -3.60
CA PRO A 136 5.49 -15.80 -3.26
C PRO A 136 4.85 -14.47 -3.70
N TYR A 137 5.19 -13.40 -2.98
CA TYR A 137 4.71 -12.06 -3.27
C TYR A 137 5.77 -11.00 -2.94
N LEU A 138 5.75 -9.88 -3.66
CA LEU A 138 6.71 -8.79 -3.56
C LEU A 138 6.35 -7.84 -2.40
N GLY A 139 6.46 -8.38 -1.18
CA GLY A 139 6.26 -7.68 0.09
C GLY A 139 4.81 -7.63 0.59
N ARG A 140 3.82 -7.35 -0.27
CA ARG A 140 2.38 -7.52 0.05
C ARG A 140 1.76 -8.58 -0.83
N ARG A 141 0.76 -9.31 -0.31
CA ARG A 141 0.03 -10.35 -1.07
C ARG A 141 -0.64 -9.84 -2.35
N SER A 142 -0.95 -8.55 -2.43
CA SER A 142 -1.49 -7.89 -3.64
C SER A 142 -0.45 -7.63 -4.73
N CYS A 143 0.82 -7.95 -4.49
CA CYS A 143 1.95 -7.71 -5.39
C CYS A 143 2.51 -9.04 -5.91
N PRO A 144 1.87 -9.69 -6.89
CA PRO A 144 2.40 -10.91 -7.50
C PRO A 144 3.67 -10.61 -8.32
N PRO A 145 4.64 -11.53 -8.38
CA PRO A 145 5.79 -11.41 -9.28
C PRO A 145 5.40 -11.69 -10.75
N ASP A 146 6.06 -11.02 -11.70
CA ASP A 146 5.80 -11.13 -13.15
C ASP A 146 6.22 -12.47 -13.76
N THR A 147 7.27 -13.07 -13.19
CA THR A 147 7.83 -14.34 -13.62
C THR A 147 7.78 -15.31 -12.43
N PRO A 148 7.56 -16.62 -12.65
CA PRO A 148 7.88 -17.59 -11.60
C PRO A 148 9.33 -17.33 -11.20
N SER A 149 9.56 -17.05 -9.92
CA SER A 149 10.81 -16.52 -9.35
C SER A 149 12.04 -17.43 -9.50
N SER A 150 11.98 -18.45 -10.35
CA SER A 150 12.98 -19.50 -10.52
C SER A 150 13.31 -19.71 -11.99
N SER A 151 14.46 -19.19 -12.39
CA SER A 151 15.46 -20.06 -13.00
C SER A 151 16.71 -19.91 -12.15
N PRO A 152 16.98 -20.80 -11.18
CA PRO A 152 18.26 -20.79 -10.49
C PRO A 152 19.34 -21.17 -11.50
N ALA A 153 19.96 -20.19 -12.12
CA ALA A 153 21.25 -20.40 -12.76
C ALA A 153 22.27 -20.55 -11.64
N ALA A 154 22.51 -21.80 -11.22
CA ALA A 154 23.65 -22.14 -10.36
C ALA A 154 24.92 -21.75 -11.10
N THR A 155 25.39 -20.52 -10.88
CA THR A 155 26.56 -19.99 -11.56
C THR A 155 27.75 -20.18 -10.64
N THR A 156 28.48 -21.28 -10.84
CA THR A 156 29.91 -21.33 -10.49
C THR A 156 30.56 -20.07 -11.06
N PRO A 157 31.44 -19.35 -10.33
CA PRO A 157 32.08 -18.14 -10.85
C PRO A 157 33.14 -18.54 -11.88
N SER A 158 32.70 -18.94 -13.06
CA SER A 158 33.51 -19.17 -14.24
C SER A 158 32.63 -18.94 -15.46
N LYS A 159 32.70 -17.71 -15.98
CA LYS A 159 32.30 -17.31 -17.33
C LYS A 159 30.93 -17.84 -17.79
N THR A 160 29.87 -17.06 -17.55
CA THR A 160 28.70 -17.14 -18.42
C THR A 160 28.21 -15.74 -18.77
N SER A 161 28.20 -15.50 -20.08
CA SER A 161 27.78 -14.28 -20.77
C SER A 161 26.45 -13.73 -20.27
N THR A 162 26.44 -12.41 -20.12
CA THR A 162 25.40 -11.49 -20.61
C THR A 162 24.35 -12.15 -21.51
N THR A 163 23.33 -12.75 -20.90
CA THR A 163 22.06 -12.97 -21.61
C THR A 163 20.98 -12.55 -20.64
N SER A 164 20.82 -11.23 -20.58
CA SER A 164 19.70 -10.60 -19.89
C SER A 164 18.41 -11.04 -20.59
N PRO A 165 17.36 -11.48 -19.88
CA PRO A 165 16.04 -11.45 -20.48
C PRO A 165 15.71 -9.98 -20.72
N SER A 166 15.63 -9.66 -22.01
CA SER A 166 15.22 -8.40 -22.63
C SER A 166 14.40 -7.50 -21.69
N THR A 167 15.05 -6.47 -21.15
CA THR A 167 14.34 -5.26 -20.74
C THR A 167 13.80 -4.67 -22.03
N ALA A 168 12.48 -4.72 -22.25
CA ALA A 168 11.89 -3.88 -23.28
C ALA A 168 12.35 -2.43 -23.00
N PRO A 169 12.90 -1.71 -23.99
CA PRO A 169 13.26 -0.32 -23.78
C PRO A 169 12.01 0.42 -23.29
N PRO A 170 12.16 1.43 -22.40
CA PRO A 170 11.04 2.28 -22.04
C PRO A 170 10.39 2.79 -23.34
N PRO A 171 9.05 2.88 -23.43
CA PRO A 171 8.42 3.44 -24.61
C PRO A 171 9.05 4.80 -24.86
N THR A 172 9.78 4.91 -25.97
CA THR A 172 10.37 6.18 -26.38
C THR A 172 9.18 7.08 -26.65
N ALA A 173 8.94 8.05 -25.76
CA ALA A 173 7.96 9.08 -26.01
C ALA A 173 8.30 9.69 -27.38
N PRO A 174 7.38 9.66 -28.37
CA PRO A 174 7.64 10.34 -29.62
C PRO A 174 7.92 11.80 -29.31
N ALA A 175 9.00 12.34 -29.89
CA ALA A 175 9.33 13.75 -29.79
C ALA A 175 8.07 14.59 -30.04
N PRO A 176 7.82 15.65 -29.26
CA PRO A 176 6.64 16.47 -29.47
C PRO A 176 6.73 17.07 -30.86
N SER A 177 5.89 16.57 -31.76
CA SER A 177 5.59 17.27 -33.01
C SER A 177 4.94 18.59 -32.62
N PRO A 178 5.33 19.74 -33.20
CA PRO A 178 4.67 21.00 -32.91
C PRO A 178 3.26 20.95 -33.51
N THR A 179 2.29 20.46 -32.74
CA THR A 179 0.87 20.61 -33.05
C THR A 179 0.51 22.04 -32.70
N SER A 180 0.36 22.90 -33.71
CA SER A 180 -0.23 24.22 -33.55
C SER A 180 -1.70 24.06 -33.14
N THR A 181 -1.97 24.05 -31.84
CA THR A 181 -3.32 24.18 -31.32
C THR A 181 -3.72 25.66 -31.44
N THR A 182 -4.49 25.98 -32.48
CA THR A 182 -5.19 27.26 -32.56
C THR A 182 -6.15 27.36 -31.39
N ALA A 183 -5.92 28.32 -30.50
CA ALA A 183 -6.83 28.63 -29.39
C ALA A 183 -8.21 29.02 -29.95
N PRO A 184 -9.32 28.55 -29.35
CA PRO A 184 -10.64 29.06 -29.70
C PRO A 184 -10.74 30.56 -29.33
N PRO A 185 -11.43 31.38 -30.14
CA PRO A 185 -11.58 32.80 -29.85
C PRO A 185 -12.34 33.03 -28.53
N PRO A 186 -12.03 34.10 -27.79
CA PRO A 186 -12.71 34.41 -26.53
C PRO A 186 -14.20 34.69 -26.75
N PRO A 187 -15.05 34.38 -25.75
CA PRO A 187 -16.49 34.63 -25.83
C PRO A 187 -16.78 36.14 -25.91
N PRO A 188 -17.86 36.54 -26.61
CA PRO A 188 -18.24 37.95 -26.71
C PRO A 188 -18.63 38.53 -25.34
N PRO A 189 -18.42 39.85 -25.13
CA PRO A 189 -18.75 40.52 -23.88
C PRO A 189 -20.28 40.50 -23.60
N PRO A 190 -20.69 40.51 -22.33
CA PRO A 190 -22.10 40.47 -21.95
C PRO A 190 -22.85 41.71 -22.47
N ALA A 191 -24.00 41.46 -23.09
CA ALA A 191 -24.91 42.50 -23.54
C ALA A 191 -25.38 43.36 -22.34
N ALA A 192 -25.40 44.67 -22.55
CA ALA A 192 -25.79 45.68 -21.58
C ALA A 192 -27.19 45.39 -21.00
N ALA A 193 -27.28 45.47 -19.67
CA ALA A 193 -28.52 45.33 -18.91
C ALA A 193 -29.55 46.36 -19.40
N SER A 194 -30.65 45.87 -19.98
CA SER A 194 -31.85 46.67 -20.20
C SER A 194 -32.70 46.63 -18.94
N SER A 195 -32.77 47.77 -18.26
CA SER A 195 -33.65 48.04 -17.13
C SER A 195 -35.09 47.69 -17.50
N THR A 196 -35.62 46.62 -16.93
CA THR A 196 -37.05 46.33 -16.97
C THR A 196 -37.61 46.49 -15.57
N THR A 197 -38.33 47.59 -15.40
CA THR A 197 -39.11 47.97 -14.23
C THR A 197 -40.11 46.87 -13.89
N SER A 198 -39.97 46.25 -12.72
CA SER A 198 -41.00 45.38 -12.14
C SER A 198 -42.07 46.24 -11.46
N PRO A 199 -43.38 46.06 -11.75
CA PRO A 199 -44.43 46.49 -10.84
C PRO A 199 -44.67 45.41 -9.77
N SER A 200 -44.74 45.87 -8.52
CA SER A 200 -45.26 45.14 -7.36
C SER A 200 -46.71 44.68 -7.60
N PRO A 201 -47.19 43.61 -6.95
CA PRO A 201 -48.05 43.89 -5.78
C PRO A 201 -48.04 42.86 -4.62
N ALA A 202 -48.39 43.43 -3.46
CA ALA A 202 -49.26 42.91 -2.39
C ALA A 202 -48.79 41.74 -1.49
N THR A 203 -48.26 42.15 -0.33
CA THR A 203 -48.76 41.86 1.03
C THR A 203 -49.75 40.70 1.21
N THR A 204 -49.33 39.65 1.90
CA THR A 204 -50.17 39.01 2.94
C THR A 204 -49.25 38.49 4.04
N GLY A 205 -49.41 39.02 5.25
CA GLY A 205 -48.61 38.68 6.41
C GLY A 205 -49.15 37.47 7.17
N HIS A 206 -48.25 36.68 7.73
CA HIS A 206 -48.50 35.94 8.97
C HIS A 206 -47.20 35.85 9.77
N GLY A 207 -47.27 36.29 11.02
CA GLY A 207 -46.15 36.56 11.90
C GLY A 207 -45.50 35.33 12.54
N PRO A 208 -44.47 35.56 13.36
CA PRO A 208 -43.59 34.51 13.88
C PRO A 208 -44.17 33.87 15.14
N ARG A 209 -44.13 32.53 15.24
CA ARG A 209 -44.26 31.84 16.53
C ARG A 209 -42.88 31.64 17.12
N GLY A 210 -42.64 32.32 18.24
CA GLY A 210 -41.46 32.17 19.08
C GLY A 210 -41.41 30.84 19.85
N PRO A 211 -40.35 30.64 20.65
CA PRO A 211 -39.95 29.35 21.20
C PRO A 211 -40.63 29.07 22.54
N SER A 212 -41.10 27.83 22.74
CA SER A 212 -41.47 27.33 24.07
C SER A 212 -40.27 26.64 24.71
N GLY A 213 -39.72 27.26 25.75
CA GLY A 213 -38.85 26.58 26.69
C GLY A 213 -39.63 25.62 27.59
N ASN A 214 -38.93 24.68 28.19
CA ASN A 214 -39.11 24.43 29.62
C ASN A 214 -37.87 23.76 30.22
N SER A 215 -37.38 24.42 31.27
CA SER A 215 -36.38 23.98 32.23
C SER A 215 -36.81 22.71 32.96
N SER A 216 -35.83 21.90 33.38
CA SER A 216 -35.85 21.21 34.68
C SER A 216 -34.42 20.75 35.03
N ALA A 217 -33.87 21.35 36.08
CA ALA A 217 -32.76 20.88 36.90
C ALA A 217 -33.20 21.04 38.37
N PRO A 218 -32.40 20.65 39.38
CA PRO A 218 -31.86 19.32 39.70
C PRO A 218 -32.27 18.90 41.14
N SER A 219 -31.73 17.78 41.66
CA SER A 219 -31.43 17.44 43.09
C SER A 219 -31.90 16.03 43.53
N PRO A 220 -31.39 15.43 44.63
CA PRO A 220 -30.06 15.53 45.25
C PRO A 220 -29.43 14.14 45.57
N HIS A 221 -28.13 14.16 45.89
CA HIS A 221 -27.41 13.10 46.62
C HIS A 221 -28.03 12.81 48.00
N PRO A 222 -27.78 11.61 48.54
CA PRO A 222 -27.37 11.52 49.94
C PRO A 222 -25.99 10.89 50.12
N THR A 223 -25.24 11.51 51.03
CA THR A 223 -23.94 11.13 51.59
C THR A 223 -24.15 10.30 52.87
N ALA A 224 -23.41 9.21 53.06
CA ALA A 224 -22.94 8.68 54.36
C ALA A 224 -21.99 7.49 54.06
N ALA A 225 -20.67 7.57 54.25
CA ALA A 225 -19.88 7.64 55.50
C ALA A 225 -19.56 6.26 56.13
N SER A 226 -18.25 6.07 56.37
CA SER A 226 -17.55 5.21 57.36
C SER A 226 -16.94 3.85 56.96
N GLU A 227 -15.62 3.87 56.73
CA GLU A 227 -14.60 2.85 57.11
C GLU A 227 -14.40 2.80 58.66
N PRO A 228 -13.51 1.97 59.26
CA PRO A 228 -13.22 0.51 59.17
C PRO A 228 -13.02 -0.07 60.62
N PRO A 229 -12.09 -0.99 60.96
CA PRO A 229 -11.64 -2.27 60.36
C PRO A 229 -11.85 -3.49 61.31
N GLY A 230 -11.64 -4.70 60.78
CA GLY A 230 -11.47 -5.96 61.52
C GLY A 230 -10.75 -6.99 60.67
#